data_AF-A0A9E1EUP9-F1
#
_entry.id   AF-A0A9E1EUP9-F1
#
_cell.length_a   1.000
_cell.length_b   1.000
_cell.length_c   1.000
_cell.angle_alpha   90.00
_cell.angle_beta   90.00
_cell.angle_gamma   90.00
#
_symmetry.space_group_name_H-M   'P 1'
#
loop_
_entity.id
_entity.type
_entity.pdbx_description
1 polymer ?
#
loop_
_entity_poly.entity_id
_entity_poly.type
_entity_poly.pdbx_seq_one_letter_code
_entity_poly.pdbx_strand_id
1 'polypeptide(L)'
;MKVIRKSGNRNSWQEMDIESRQAVYLAERLVEDKRSVETGGKRYNNCTLEIRYGNNIYNTQIDIVDNDGLVIAFYSDGYFYDSTCKQQVELF
;
A
#
# COMPACT_ATOMS: atom_id res chain seq x y z
N MET A 1 -6.33 -7.97 1.64
CA MET A 1 -5.97 -7.45 2.97
C MET A 1 -7.09 -6.54 3.43
N LYS A 2 -7.16 -6.15 4.70
CA LYS A 2 -8.03 -5.04 5.07
C LYS A 2 -7.51 -3.77 4.41
N VAL A 3 -8.37 -2.97 3.79
CA VAL A 3 -7.99 -1.69 3.16
C VAL A 3 -8.52 -0.56 4.01
N ILE A 4 -7.64 0.36 4.40
CA ILE A 4 -7.98 1.59 5.13
C ILE A 4 -7.60 2.78 4.24
N ARG A 5 -8.59 3.64 3.97
CA ARG A 5 -8.40 4.87 3.20
C ARG A 5 -8.47 6.06 4.13
N LYS A 6 -7.52 6.97 4.02
CA LYS A 6 -7.36 8.16 4.85
C LYS A 6 -7.26 9.40 3.97
N SER A 7 -7.81 10.51 4.45
CA SER A 7 -7.61 11.82 3.84
C SER A 7 -6.14 12.24 3.97
N GLY A 8 -5.61 12.83 2.91
CA GLY A 8 -4.27 13.40 2.84
C GLY A 8 -4.33 14.82 2.30
N ASN A 9 -3.63 15.07 1.20
CA ASN A 9 -3.79 16.31 0.44
C ASN A 9 -5.19 16.40 -0.20
N ARG A 10 -5.78 15.23 -0.50
CA ARG A 10 -7.14 15.06 -0.99
C ARG A 10 -8.01 14.31 0.01
N ASN A 11 -9.32 14.52 -0.07
CA ASN A 11 -10.27 13.87 0.83
C ASN A 11 -10.85 12.59 0.23
N SER A 12 -10.80 12.44 -1.09
CA SER A 12 -11.43 11.35 -1.82
C SER A 12 -10.62 10.91 -3.03
N TRP A 13 -10.87 9.68 -3.48
CA TRP A 13 -10.23 9.11 -4.67
C TRP A 13 -10.53 9.94 -5.93
N GLN A 14 -11.72 10.54 -6.02
CA GLN A 14 -12.17 11.34 -7.16
C GLN A 14 -11.40 12.65 -7.33
N GLU A 15 -10.80 13.18 -6.26
CA GLU A 15 -10.02 14.42 -6.29
C GLU A 15 -8.55 14.21 -6.70
N MET A 16 -8.11 12.96 -6.83
CA MET A 16 -6.75 12.59 -7.20
C MET A 16 -6.59 12.64 -8.73
N ASP A 17 -5.36 12.88 -9.21
CA ASP A 17 -5.07 12.77 -10.64
C ASP A 17 -5.26 11.32 -11.16
N ILE A 18 -5.18 11.16 -12.49
CA ILE A 18 -5.45 9.85 -13.10
C ILE A 18 -4.41 8.80 -12.72
N GLU A 19 -3.13 9.17 -12.64
CA GLU A 19 -2.03 8.26 -12.33
C GLU A 19 -2.15 7.73 -10.90
N SER A 20 -2.44 8.60 -9.94
CA SER A 20 -2.58 8.21 -8.53
C SER A 20 -3.82 7.35 -8.31
N ARG A 21 -4.93 7.66 -9.01
CA ARG A 21 -6.13 6.82 -9.00
C ARG A 21 -5.84 5.41 -9.52
N GLN A 22 -5.07 5.30 -10.60
CA GLN A 22 -4.65 4.03 -11.17
C GLN A 22 -3.72 3.27 -10.22
N ALA A 23 -2.76 3.95 -9.59
CA ALA A 23 -1.87 3.34 -8.60
C ALA A 23 -2.65 2.75 -7.41
N VAL A 24 -3.60 3.51 -6.85
CA VAL A 24 -4.49 3.03 -5.78
C VAL A 24 -5.29 1.81 -6.24
N TYR A 25 -5.88 1.86 -7.44
CA TYR A 25 -6.66 0.75 -7.98
C TYR A 25 -5.83 -0.52 -8.14
N LEU A 26 -4.63 -0.43 -8.69
CA LEU A 26 -3.72 -1.55 -8.90
C LEU A 26 -3.22 -2.14 -7.57
N ALA A 27 -2.85 -1.28 -6.62
CA ALA A 27 -2.41 -1.70 -5.31
C ALA A 27 -3.50 -2.47 -4.54
N GLU A 28 -4.74 -1.99 -4.58
CA GLU A 28 -5.88 -2.68 -3.96
C GLU A 28 -6.11 -4.07 -4.56
N ARG A 29 -5.93 -4.22 -5.89
CA ARG A 29 -6.03 -5.50 -6.59
C ARG A 29 -4.91 -6.49 -6.21
N LEU A 30 -3.68 -6.02 -6.06
CA LEU A 30 -2.56 -6.88 -5.68
C LEU A 30 -2.73 -7.52 -4.30
N VAL A 31 -3.40 -6.82 -3.38
CA VAL A 31 -3.67 -7.32 -2.04
C VAL A 31 -5.04 -7.98 -1.92
N GLU A 32 -5.83 -8.09 -2.99
CA GLU A 32 -7.14 -8.74 -2.99
C GLU A 32 -6.99 -10.19 -2.52
N ASP A 33 -7.84 -10.62 -1.57
CA ASP A 33 -7.77 -11.93 -0.89
C ASP A 33 -6.50 -12.26 -0.11
N LYS A 34 -5.49 -11.39 -0.11
CA LYS A 34 -4.26 -11.53 0.68
C LYS A 34 -4.48 -11.07 2.13
N ARG A 35 -3.72 -11.60 3.08
CA ARG A 35 -3.72 -11.18 4.49
C ARG A 35 -2.34 -11.06 5.11
N SER A 36 -1.31 -11.51 4.40
CA SER A 36 0.06 -11.57 4.91
C SER A 36 1.07 -11.07 3.88
N VAL A 37 2.20 -10.59 4.40
CA VAL A 37 3.37 -10.20 3.61
C VAL A 37 4.57 -11.00 4.09
N GLU A 38 5.38 -11.52 3.19
CA GLU A 38 6.68 -12.09 3.51
C GLU A 38 7.80 -11.22 2.95
N THR A 39 8.76 -10.89 3.81
CA THR A 39 9.95 -10.12 3.46
C THR A 39 11.08 -10.39 4.45
N GLY A 40 12.33 -10.40 3.98
CA GLY A 40 13.50 -10.65 4.82
C GLY A 40 13.46 -11.97 5.60
N GLY A 41 12.78 -12.99 5.06
CA GLY A 41 12.57 -14.29 5.72
C GLY A 41 11.58 -14.27 6.90
N LYS A 42 10.83 -13.18 7.09
CA LYS A 42 9.80 -13.05 8.11
C LYS A 42 8.44 -12.83 7.48
N ARG A 43 7.45 -13.56 7.97
CA ARG A 43 6.05 -13.41 7.59
C ARG A 43 5.29 -12.53 8.57
N TYR A 44 4.70 -11.47 8.07
CA TYR A 44 3.78 -10.58 8.78
C TYR A 44 2.35 -10.98 8.43
N ASN A 45 1.52 -11.24 9.44
CA ASN A 45 0.14 -11.69 9.27
C ASN A 45 -0.85 -10.60 9.69
N ASN A 46 -2.05 -10.66 9.10
CA ASN A 46 -3.15 -9.71 9.32
C ASN A 46 -2.77 -8.26 8.96
N CYS A 47 -1.96 -8.10 7.91
CA CYS A 47 -1.55 -6.79 7.45
C CYS A 47 -2.73 -5.98 6.89
N THR A 48 -2.57 -4.66 6.94
CA THR A 48 -3.53 -3.69 6.40
C THR A 48 -2.88 -2.90 5.28
N LEU A 49 -3.60 -2.72 4.17
CA LEU A 49 -3.23 -1.73 3.16
C LEU A 49 -3.77 -0.37 3.60
N GLU A 50 -2.88 0.57 3.92
CA GLU A 50 -3.21 1.96 4.19
C GLU A 50 -2.97 2.83 2.96
N ILE A 51 -3.99 3.62 2.61
CA ILE A 51 -3.96 4.52 1.46
C ILE A 51 -4.23 5.93 1.96
N ARG A 52 -3.31 6.85 1.74
CA ARG A 52 -3.49 8.27 2.00
C ARG A 52 -3.60 9.03 0.69
N TYR A 53 -4.73 9.68 0.46
CA TYR A 53 -5.02 10.33 -0.81
C TYR A 53 -4.18 11.59 -1.04
N GLY A 54 -3.37 11.54 -2.09
CA GLY A 54 -2.61 12.66 -2.63
C GLY A 54 -3.30 13.31 -3.82
N ASN A 55 -2.87 14.50 -4.24
CA ASN A 55 -3.30 15.05 -5.52
C ASN A 55 -2.57 14.42 -6.72
N ASN A 56 -1.37 13.87 -6.50
CA ASN A 56 -0.52 13.22 -7.48
C ASN A 56 0.30 12.07 -6.85
N ILE A 57 1.10 11.36 -7.66
CA ILE A 57 1.78 10.15 -7.20
C ILE A 57 2.81 10.45 -6.11
N TYR A 58 3.41 11.64 -6.12
CA TYR A 58 4.44 12.04 -5.17
C TYR A 58 3.91 12.32 -3.76
N ASN A 59 2.61 12.55 -3.60
CA ASN A 59 1.98 12.75 -2.30
C ASN A 59 0.86 11.77 -1.98
N THR A 60 0.66 10.77 -2.83
CA THR A 60 -0.17 9.61 -2.56
C THR A 60 0.67 8.58 -1.83
N GLN A 61 0.20 8.11 -0.67
CA GLN A 61 0.87 7.05 0.08
C GLN A 61 0.04 5.77 -0.02
N ILE A 62 0.71 4.67 -0.30
CA ILE A 62 0.11 3.34 -0.45
C ILE A 62 1.06 2.37 0.23
N ASP A 63 0.75 2.04 1.47
CA ASP A 63 1.64 1.30 2.35
C ASP A 63 0.93 0.07 2.91
N ILE A 64 1.66 -1.03 3.06
CA ILE A 64 1.22 -2.16 3.87
C ILE A 64 1.81 -2.00 5.26
N VAL A 65 0.93 -1.99 6.26
CA VAL A 65 1.29 -1.92 7.68
C VAL A 65 0.98 -3.21 8.41
N ASP A 66 1.75 -3.52 9.44
CA ASP A 66 1.46 -4.62 10.36
C ASP A 66 0.38 -4.26 11.39
N ASN A 67 0.16 -5.15 12.37
CA ASN A 67 -0.86 -4.95 13.41
C ASN A 67 -0.53 -3.80 14.38
N ASP A 68 0.74 -3.39 14.46
CA ASP A 68 1.19 -2.28 15.30
C ASP A 68 1.20 -0.95 14.52
N GLY A 69 0.83 -0.99 13.24
CA GLY A 69 0.83 0.18 12.36
C GLY A 69 2.20 0.53 11.78
N LEU A 70 3.18 -0.37 11.89
CA LEU A 70 4.50 -0.17 11.30
C LEU A 70 4.46 -0.47 9.79
N VAL A 71 5.03 0.43 8.98
CA VAL A 71 5.14 0.24 7.52
C VAL A 71 6.10 -0.90 7.20
N ILE A 72 5.56 -1.98 6.64
CA ILE A 72 6.32 -3.16 6.19
C ILE A 72 6.71 -3.03 4.72
N ALA A 73 5.82 -2.52 3.88
CA ALA A 73 6.07 -2.35 2.46
C ALA A 73 5.40 -1.10 1.91
N PHE A 74 5.96 -0.52 0.85
CA PHE A 74 5.38 0.59 0.11
C PHE A 74 5.17 0.19 -1.35
N TYR A 75 4.14 0.74 -1.98
CA TYR A 75 3.86 0.49 -3.39
C TYR A 75 4.71 1.40 -4.28
N SER A 76 5.34 0.83 -5.29
CA SER A 76 6.05 1.54 -6.37
C SER A 76 6.02 0.69 -7.63
N ASP A 77 5.99 1.30 -8.81
CA ASP A 77 6.21 0.62 -10.09
C ASP A 77 5.41 -0.68 -10.32
N GLY A 78 4.18 -0.77 -9.79
CA GLY A 78 3.31 -1.94 -9.95
C GLY A 78 3.50 -3.06 -8.92
N TYR A 79 4.37 -2.89 -7.93
CA TYR A 79 4.67 -3.90 -6.90
C TYR A 79 4.79 -3.28 -5.51
N PHE A 80 4.86 -4.15 -4.50
CA PHE A 80 5.20 -3.76 -3.13
C PHE A 80 6.64 -4.10 -2.81
N TYR A 81 7.34 -3.16 -2.17
CA TYR A 81 8.73 -3.29 -1.78
C TYR A 81 8.88 -3.09 -0.28
N ASP A 82 9.75 -3.88 0.33
CA ASP A 82 10.10 -3.78 1.74
C ASP A 82 10.54 -2.36 2.09
N SER A 83 10.00 -1.83 3.18
CA SER A 83 10.25 -0.45 3.62
C SER A 83 11.72 -0.16 3.91
N THR A 84 12.48 -1.17 4.33
CA THR A 84 13.89 -1.07 4.72
C THR A 84 14.86 -1.55 3.64
N CYS A 85 14.74 -2.78 3.17
CA CYS A 85 15.72 -3.39 2.26
C CYS A 85 15.40 -3.16 0.78
N LYS A 86 14.23 -2.58 0.47
CA LYS A 86 13.78 -2.25 -0.89
C LYS A 86 13.66 -3.45 -1.84
N GLN A 87 13.61 -4.66 -1.30
CA GLN A 87 13.32 -5.86 -2.08
C GLN A 87 11.82 -6.01 -2.28
N GLN A 88 11.42 -6.57 -3.42
CA GLN A 88 10.02 -6.89 -3.67
C GLN A 88 9.53 -7.92 -2.64
N VAL A 89 8.34 -7.71 -2.10
CA VAL A 89 7.73 -8.59 -1.10
C VAL A 89 6.80 -9.62 -1.74
N GLU A 90 6.57 -10.72 -1.03
CA GLU A 90 5.57 -11.71 -1.42
C GLU A 90 4.26 -11.51 -0.66
N LEU A 91 3.13 -11.61 -1.36
CA LEU A 91 1.78 -11.37 -0.82
C LEU A 91 0.98 -12.69 -0.76
N PHE A 92 0.51 -13.03 0.44
CA PHE A 92 -0.22 -14.27 0.73
C PHE A 92 -1.60 -14.02 1.28
#